data_AF-A0A419GTU0-F1
#
_entry.id   AF-A0A419GTU0-F1
#
_cell.length_a   1.000
_cell.length_b   1.000
_cell.length_c   1.000
_cell.angle_alpha   90.00
_cell.angle_beta   90.00
_cell.angle_gamma   90.00
#
_symmetry.space_group_name_H-M   'P 1'
#
loop_
_entity.id
_entity.type
_entity.pdbx_description
1 polymer ?
#
loop_
_entity_poly.entity_id
_entity_poly.type
_entity_poly.pdbx_seq_one_letter_code
_entity_poly.pdbx_strand_id
1 'polypeptide(L)'
;MLTAFLITFVFTRTLVLMMATGALRNRFLDVGGTHVHHLNYGIFLLAGVGGYLIFGRPGGVPLQAATIAYGIGMALTFDEFGMWLHLEDNYWQRASWDAVAVVASLFGLIAFAPSIRSFRIPHWVVSGTIIFAMAAYIYMMVLRYRTSRKS
;
A
#
# COMPACT_ATOMS: atom_id res chain seq x y z
N MET A 1 11.31 3.88 -1.76
CA MET A 1 10.16 3.21 -1.11
C MET A 1 8.84 3.55 -1.79
N LEU A 2 8.40 4.83 -1.79
CA LEU A 2 7.15 5.25 -2.43
C LEU A 2 7.02 4.81 -3.90
N THR A 3 8.06 5.04 -4.72
CA THR A 3 8.06 4.62 -6.13
C THR A 3 7.93 3.10 -6.28
N ALA A 4 8.67 2.33 -5.47
CA ALA A 4 8.58 0.88 -5.46
C ALA A 4 7.18 0.42 -5.05
N PHE A 5 6.60 1.02 -4.00
CA PHE A 5 5.24 0.75 -3.55
C PHE A 5 4.21 0.99 -4.66
N LEU A 6 4.24 2.15 -5.34
CA LEU A 6 3.29 2.48 -6.40
C LEU A 6 3.44 1.55 -7.61
N ILE A 7 4.67 1.28 -8.07
CA ILE A 7 4.92 0.38 -9.20
C ILE A 7 4.44 -1.03 -8.87
N THR A 8 4.79 -1.55 -7.69
CA THR A 8 4.36 -2.89 -7.27
C THR A 8 2.84 -2.96 -7.11
N PHE A 9 2.20 -1.93 -6.57
CA PHE A 9 0.74 -1.89 -6.46
C PHE A 9 0.07 -1.96 -7.83
N VAL A 10 0.49 -1.11 -8.77
CA VAL A 10 -0.06 -1.12 -10.14
C VAL A 10 0.19 -2.48 -10.80
N PHE A 11 1.39 -3.03 -10.65
CA PHE A 11 1.75 -4.32 -11.24
C PHE A 11 0.92 -5.47 -10.69
N THR A 12 0.84 -5.61 -9.36
CA THR A 12 0.07 -6.66 -8.68
C THR A 12 -1.42 -6.54 -8.99
N ARG A 13 -1.98 -5.33 -8.94
CA ARG A 13 -3.37 -5.07 -9.34
C ARG A 13 -3.64 -5.44 -10.79
N THR A 14 -2.73 -5.09 -11.70
CA THR A 14 -2.86 -5.42 -13.12
C THR A 14 -2.84 -6.94 -13.31
N LEU A 15 -1.94 -7.66 -12.63
CA LEU A 15 -1.91 -9.13 -12.67
C LEU A 15 -3.21 -9.74 -12.14
N VAL A 16 -3.75 -9.25 -11.02
CA VAL A 16 -5.02 -9.74 -10.45
C VAL A 16 -6.18 -9.49 -11.42
N LEU A 17 -6.26 -8.30 -12.03
CA LEU A 17 -7.28 -8.00 -13.02
C LEU A 17 -7.16 -8.87 -14.28
N MET A 18 -5.93 -9.10 -14.76
CA MET A 18 -5.68 -9.99 -15.90
C MET A 18 -6.01 -11.46 -15.59
N MET A 19 -5.80 -11.91 -14.35
CA MET A 19 -6.24 -13.24 -13.90
C MET A 19 -7.77 -13.31 -13.80
N ALA A 20 -8.42 -12.29 -13.26
CA ALA A 20 -9.88 -12.21 -13.14
C ALA A 20 -10.59 -12.16 -14.51
N THR A 21 -9.96 -11.58 -15.54
CA THR A 21 -10.47 -11.59 -16.92
C THR A 21 -10.09 -12.86 -17.70
N GLY A 22 -9.43 -13.82 -17.06
CA GLY A 22 -9.06 -15.11 -17.67
C GLY A 22 -7.85 -15.06 -18.61
N ALA A 23 -7.15 -13.93 -18.72
CA ALA A 23 -5.97 -13.78 -19.57
C ALA A 23 -4.72 -14.47 -19.00
N LEU A 24 -4.68 -14.69 -17.69
CA LEU A 24 -3.62 -15.44 -17.00
C LEU A 24 -4.23 -16.65 -16.29
N ARG A 25 -3.70 -17.84 -16.58
CA ARG A 25 -4.12 -19.10 -15.95
C ARG A 25 -3.88 -19.03 -14.44
N ASN A 26 -4.92 -19.27 -13.65
CA ASN A 26 -4.89 -19.31 -12.19
C ASN A 26 -3.66 -20.07 -11.69
N ARG A 27 -2.72 -19.34 -11.08
CA ARG A 27 -1.69 -19.92 -10.21
C ARG A 27 -2.05 -19.59 -8.77
N PHE A 28 -3.25 -19.98 -8.35
CA PHE A 28 -3.49 -20.09 -6.92
C PHE A 28 -2.56 -21.19 -6.42
N LEU A 29 -1.62 -20.80 -5.56
CA LEU A 29 -0.85 -21.75 -4.76
C LEU A 29 -1.84 -22.33 -3.75
N ASP A 30 -2.59 -23.34 -4.18
CA ASP A 30 -3.46 -24.12 -3.32
C ASP A 30 -2.59 -25.10 -2.54
N VAL A 31 -2.25 -24.72 -1.31
CA VAL A 31 -1.58 -25.62 -0.38
C VAL A 31 -2.67 -26.29 0.44
N GLY A 32 -2.94 -27.57 0.15
CA GLY A 32 -3.88 -28.37 0.94
C GLY A 32 -5.34 -27.91 0.89
N GLY A 33 -5.79 -27.30 -0.22
CA GLY A 33 -7.16 -26.81 -0.38
C GLY A 33 -7.44 -25.44 0.25
N THR A 34 -6.40 -24.72 0.70
CA THR A 34 -6.52 -23.35 1.21
C THR A 34 -5.92 -22.36 0.20
N HIS A 35 -6.72 -21.38 -0.22
CA HIS A 35 -6.27 -20.31 -1.10
C HIS A 35 -5.33 -19.35 -0.34
N VAL A 36 -4.04 -19.40 -0.65
CA VAL A 36 -3.06 -18.47 -0.08
C VAL A 36 -3.07 -17.18 -0.89
N HIS A 37 -3.64 -16.14 -0.29
CA HIS A 37 -3.60 -14.77 -0.80
C HIS A 37 -2.17 -14.22 -0.87
N HIS A 38 -1.83 -13.47 -1.93
CA HIS A 38 -0.50 -12.87 -2.08
C HIS A 38 -0.18 -11.81 -1.03
N LEU A 39 -1.19 -11.32 -0.31
CA LEU A 39 -1.01 -10.51 0.88
C LEU A 39 -0.09 -11.17 1.92
N ASN A 40 -0.13 -12.50 2.03
CA ASN A 40 0.69 -13.24 3.00
C ASN A 40 2.17 -13.12 2.67
N TYR A 41 2.53 -13.15 1.37
CA TYR A 41 3.90 -12.92 0.94
C TYR A 41 4.37 -11.51 1.29
N GLY A 42 3.48 -10.52 1.22
CA GLY A 42 3.72 -9.17 1.69
C GLY A 42 4.07 -9.11 3.18
N ILE A 43 3.28 -9.76 4.03
CA ILE A 43 3.52 -9.82 5.48
C ILE A 43 4.87 -10.47 5.78
N PHE A 44 5.16 -11.64 5.20
CA PHE A 44 6.42 -12.34 5.43
C PHE A 44 7.62 -11.52 4.98
N LEU A 45 7.50 -10.84 3.82
CA LEU A 45 8.53 -9.94 3.33
C LEU A 45 8.75 -8.76 4.29
N LEU A 46 7.67 -8.14 4.80
CA LEU A 46 7.77 -7.05 5.78
C LEU A 46 8.40 -7.50 7.09
N ALA A 47 8.03 -8.68 7.60
CA ALA A 47 8.61 -9.26 8.81
C ALA A 47 10.12 -9.53 8.63
N GLY A 48 10.51 -10.11 7.49
CA GLY A 48 11.91 -10.38 7.16
C GLY A 48 12.73 -9.11 7.00
N VAL A 49 12.21 -8.11 6.28
CA VAL A 49 12.86 -6.80 6.12
C VAL A 49 12.96 -6.07 7.46
N GLY A 50 11.90 -6.10 8.29
CA GLY A 50 11.91 -5.52 9.63
C GLY A 50 12.98 -6.14 10.51
N GLY A 51 13.05 -7.48 10.55
CA GLY A 51 14.12 -8.20 11.25
C GLY A 51 15.51 -7.82 10.74
N TYR A 52 15.69 -7.82 9.41
CA TYR A 52 16.96 -7.44 8.80
C TYR A 52 17.41 -6.02 9.16
N LEU A 53 16.48 -5.05 9.18
CA LEU A 53 16.79 -3.67 9.57
C LEU A 53 17.13 -3.53 11.05
N ILE A 54 16.40 -4.23 11.93
CA ILE A 54 16.59 -4.18 13.39
C ILE A 54 17.93 -4.82 13.79
N PHE A 55 18.20 -6.02 13.30
CA PHE A 55 19.37 -6.82 13.70
C PHE A 55 20.62 -6.49 12.87
N GLY A 56 20.45 -6.24 11.56
CA GLY A 56 21.57 -6.05 10.64
C GLY A 56 22.07 -4.61 10.55
N ARG A 57 21.23 -3.62 10.89
CA ARG A 57 21.52 -2.16 10.75
C ARG A 57 22.29 -1.82 9.45
N PRO A 58 21.78 -2.26 8.28
CA PRO A 58 22.49 -2.10 7.02
C PRO A 58 22.69 -0.61 6.68
N GLY A 59 23.81 -0.30 6.03
CA GLY A 59 24.10 1.01 5.43
C GLY A 59 24.28 0.90 3.92
N GLY A 60 24.20 2.03 3.20
CA GLY A 60 24.49 2.08 1.76
C GLY A 60 23.53 1.25 0.89
N VAL A 61 24.10 0.44 -0.01
CA VAL A 61 23.33 -0.35 -1.01
C VAL A 61 22.37 -1.37 -0.34
N PRO A 62 22.77 -2.15 0.68
CA PRO A 62 21.85 -3.05 1.37
C PRO A 62 20.65 -2.34 2.02
N LEU A 63 20.82 -1.11 2.52
CA LEU A 63 19.72 -0.32 3.06
C LEU A 63 18.74 0.12 1.96
N GLN A 64 19.25 0.47 0.77
CA GLN A 64 18.41 0.79 -0.38
C GLN A 64 17.61 -0.43 -0.84
N ALA A 65 18.23 -1.60 -0.90
CA ALA A 65 17.54 -2.85 -1.23
C ALA A 65 16.43 -3.16 -0.22
N ALA A 66 16.71 -3.04 1.09
CA ALA A 66 15.71 -3.20 2.14
C ALA A 66 14.56 -2.19 2.00
N THR A 67 14.85 -0.94 1.62
CA THR A 67 13.85 0.11 1.38
C THR A 67 12.94 -0.20 0.19
N ILE A 68 13.48 -0.83 -0.87
CA ILE A 68 12.69 -1.29 -2.02
C ILE A 68 11.83 -2.48 -1.62
N ALA A 69 12.41 -3.49 -0.96
CA ALA A 69 11.71 -4.67 -0.49
C ALA A 69 10.57 -4.32 0.48
N TYR A 70 10.78 -3.34 1.37
CA TYR A 70 9.72 -2.81 2.23
C TYR A 70 8.55 -2.21 1.43
N GLY A 71 8.84 -1.43 0.39
CA GLY A 71 7.82 -0.87 -0.49
C GLY A 71 7.01 -1.95 -1.22
N ILE A 72 7.68 -3.00 -1.69
CA ILE A 72 7.04 -4.18 -2.32
C ILE A 72 6.12 -4.88 -1.30
N GLY A 73 6.62 -5.13 -0.09
CA GLY A 73 5.86 -5.79 0.97
C GLY A 73 4.59 -5.02 1.36
N MET A 74 4.70 -3.69 1.49
CA MET A 74 3.55 -2.81 1.71
C MET A 74 2.54 -2.91 0.56
N ALA A 75 2.99 -2.86 -0.70
CA ALA A 75 2.07 -2.92 -1.84
C ALA A 75 1.31 -4.24 -1.90
N LEU A 76 2.00 -5.36 -1.71
CA LEU A 76 1.38 -6.69 -1.67
C LEU A 76 0.37 -6.84 -0.54
N THR A 77 0.70 -6.31 0.65
CA THR A 77 -0.17 -6.43 1.83
C THR A 77 -1.44 -5.60 1.67
N PHE A 78 -1.35 -4.38 1.13
CA PHE A 78 -2.48 -3.45 1.02
C PHE A 78 -3.33 -3.63 -0.23
N ASP A 79 -2.85 -4.36 -1.25
CA ASP A 79 -3.63 -4.62 -2.48
C ASP A 79 -4.95 -5.34 -2.18
N GLU A 80 -4.97 -6.24 -1.20
CA GLU A 80 -6.15 -7.01 -0.79
C GLU A 80 -6.72 -6.55 0.55
N PHE A 81 -6.45 -5.30 0.95
CA PHE A 81 -6.91 -4.76 2.24
C PHE A 81 -8.43 -4.85 2.44
N GLY A 82 -9.24 -4.80 1.36
CA GLY A 82 -10.68 -5.03 1.46
C GLY A 82 -11.06 -6.39 2.07
N MET A 83 -10.31 -7.46 1.77
CA MET A 83 -10.55 -8.80 2.31
C MET A 83 -10.06 -8.96 3.76
N TRP A 84 -9.11 -8.13 4.20
CA TRP A 84 -8.74 -8.05 5.62
C TRP A 84 -9.86 -7.48 6.48
N LEU A 85 -10.52 -6.44 5.98
CA LEU A 85 -11.59 -5.76 6.70
C LEU A 85 -12.89 -6.54 6.71
N HIS A 86 -13.18 -7.25 5.62
CA HIS A 86 -14.34 -8.12 5.49
C HIS A 86 -13.82 -9.49 5.09
N LEU A 87 -13.78 -10.42 6.05
CA LEU A 87 -13.40 -11.83 5.85
C LEU A 87 -14.37 -12.62 4.95
N GLU A 88 -15.31 -11.93 4.29
CA GLU A 88 -16.20 -12.50 3.30
C GLU A 88 -15.55 -12.35 1.92
N ASP A 89 -15.64 -13.38 1.07
CA ASP A 89 -15.04 -13.44 -0.28
C ASP A 89 -15.55 -12.37 -1.26
N ASN A 90 -16.40 -11.44 -0.81
CA ASN A 90 -16.78 -10.28 -1.58
C ASN A 90 -15.61 -9.31 -1.64
N TYR A 91 -14.91 -9.35 -2.76
CA TYR A 91 -13.78 -8.48 -3.08
C TYR A 91 -14.17 -6.98 -3.02
N TRP A 92 -13.99 -6.35 -1.86
CA TRP A 92 -14.25 -4.92 -1.64
C TRP A 92 -13.14 -4.05 -2.25
N GLN A 93 -13.12 -3.96 -3.58
CA GLN A 93 -12.12 -3.18 -4.33
C GLN A 93 -11.93 -1.77 -3.78
N ARG A 94 -13.03 -1.10 -3.40
CA ARG A 94 -12.98 0.25 -2.86
C ARG A 94 -12.14 0.37 -1.59
N ALA A 95 -12.29 -0.55 -0.65
CA ALA A 95 -11.53 -0.50 0.59
C ALA A 95 -10.03 -0.65 0.34
N SER A 96 -9.61 -1.48 -0.62
CA SER A 96 -8.21 -1.55 -1.04
C SER A 96 -7.72 -0.25 -1.69
N TRP A 97 -8.53 0.36 -2.58
CA TRP A 97 -8.18 1.65 -3.18
C TRP A 97 -8.05 2.76 -2.14
N ASP A 98 -8.97 2.83 -1.19
CA ASP A 98 -8.96 3.80 -0.09
C ASP A 98 -7.69 3.65 0.76
N ALA A 99 -7.34 2.40 1.13
CA ALA A 99 -6.14 2.13 1.92
C ALA A 99 -4.85 2.48 1.18
N VAL A 100 -4.76 2.13 -0.11
CA VAL A 100 -3.58 2.44 -0.94
C VAL A 100 -3.44 3.95 -1.13
N ALA A 101 -4.54 4.67 -1.33
CA ALA A 101 -4.52 6.14 -1.44
C ALA A 101 -4.01 6.80 -0.16
N VAL A 102 -4.45 6.34 1.01
CA VAL A 102 -3.98 6.83 2.31
C VAL A 102 -2.51 6.49 2.53
N VAL A 103 -2.09 5.23 2.31
CA VAL A 103 -0.70 4.79 2.50
C VAL A 103 0.26 5.52 1.54
N ALA A 104 -0.12 5.69 0.27
CA ALA A 104 0.66 6.44 -0.70
C ALA A 104 0.83 7.91 -0.28
N SER A 105 -0.25 8.53 0.21
CA SER A 105 -0.23 9.92 0.69
C SER A 105 0.66 10.07 1.91
N LEU A 106 0.62 9.14 2.86
CA LEU A 106 1.52 9.12 4.02
C LEU A 106 2.98 8.98 3.61
N PHE A 107 3.30 8.08 2.67
CA PHE A 107 4.67 7.97 2.15
C PHE A 107 5.11 9.20 1.36
N GLY A 108 4.19 9.84 0.63
CA GLY A 108 4.42 11.14 0.01
C GLY A 108 4.77 12.20 1.05
N LEU A 109 4.02 12.26 2.16
CA LEU A 109 4.35 13.16 3.27
C LEU A 109 5.70 12.85 3.87
N ILE A 110 6.02 11.59 4.18
CA ILE A 110 7.32 11.25 4.76
C ILE A 110 8.49 11.61 3.82
N ALA A 111 8.30 11.42 2.50
CA ALA A 111 9.34 11.68 1.51
C ALA A 111 9.55 13.19 1.24
N PHE A 112 8.47 13.98 1.26
CA PHE A 112 8.50 15.40 0.90
C PHE A 112 8.28 16.34 2.08
N ALA A 113 8.07 15.81 3.29
CA ALA A 113 7.96 16.59 4.51
C ALA A 113 9.25 17.41 4.67
N PRO A 114 9.13 18.73 4.84
CA PRO A 114 10.28 19.57 5.08
C PRO A 114 10.92 19.14 6.39
N SER A 115 12.21 18.81 6.33
CA SER A 115 13.04 18.80 7.54
C SER A 115 12.91 20.17 8.17
N ILE A 116 12.57 20.24 9.47
CA ILE A 116 12.43 21.48 10.24
C ILE A 116 13.67 22.38 10.10
N ARG A 117 14.83 21.81 9.77
CA ARG A 117 16.09 22.54 9.52
C ARG A 117 16.25 23.16 8.13
N SER A 118 15.50 22.72 7.12
CA SER A 118 15.64 23.21 5.74
C SER A 118 14.39 24.01 5.34
N PHE A 119 14.42 25.32 5.54
CA PHE A 119 13.33 26.22 5.15
C PHE A 119 13.38 26.44 3.62
N ARG A 120 12.82 25.50 2.85
CA ARG A 120 12.61 25.65 1.41
C ARG A 120 11.12 25.67 1.10
N ILE A 121 10.63 26.82 0.62
CA ILE A 121 9.22 27.10 0.30
C ILE A 121 8.56 25.98 -0.54
N PRO A 122 9.21 25.38 -1.55
CA PRO A 122 8.59 24.33 -2.35
C PRO A 122 8.15 23.09 -1.56
N HIS A 123 8.89 22.65 -0.54
CA HIS A 123 8.58 21.41 0.19
C HIS A 123 7.39 21.57 1.15
N TRP A 124 7.26 22.77 1.74
CA TRP A 124 6.10 23.12 2.57
C TRP A 124 4.83 23.24 1.74
N VAL A 125 4.90 23.81 0.54
CA VAL A 125 3.76 23.86 -0.39
C VAL A 125 3.33 22.45 -0.81
N VAL A 126 4.27 21.59 -1.21
CA VAL A 126 3.96 20.19 -1.58
C VAL A 126 3.34 19.44 -0.40
N SER A 127 3.90 19.56 0.80
CA SER A 127 3.35 18.91 2.00
C SER A 127 1.96 19.43 2.37
N GLY A 128 1.76 20.75 2.30
CA GLY A 128 0.45 21.37 2.52
C GLY A 128 -0.60 20.87 1.53
N THR A 129 -0.24 20.76 0.25
CA THR A 129 -1.12 20.22 -0.80
C THR A 129 -1.47 18.75 -0.54
N ILE A 130 -0.49 17.91 -0.16
CA ILE A 130 -0.74 16.50 0.14
C ILE A 130 -1.66 16.36 1.36
N ILE A 131 -1.43 17.14 2.44
CA ILE A 131 -2.29 17.13 3.64
C ILE A 131 -3.71 17.53 3.27
N PHE A 132 -3.88 18.62 2.52
CA PHE A 132 -5.20 19.10 2.11
C PHE A 132 -5.93 18.06 1.25
N ALA A 133 -5.25 17.48 0.24
CA ALA A 133 -5.82 16.45 -0.61
C ALA A 133 -6.22 15.20 0.18
N MET A 134 -5.39 14.76 1.12
CA MET A 134 -5.70 13.62 1.99
C MET A 134 -6.87 13.91 2.92
N ALA A 135 -6.92 15.10 3.54
CA ALA A 135 -8.03 15.49 4.40
C ALA A 135 -9.36 15.58 3.62
N ALA A 136 -9.33 16.16 2.43
CA ALA A 136 -10.49 16.22 1.53
C ALA A 136 -10.95 14.82 1.11
N TYR A 137 -10.03 13.92 0.78
CA TYR A 137 -10.33 12.53 0.44
C TYR A 137 -11.01 11.79 1.60
N ILE A 138 -10.44 11.86 2.79
CA ILE A 138 -10.99 11.23 4.00
C ILE A 138 -12.37 11.81 4.32
N TYR A 139 -12.53 13.13 4.22
CA TYR A 139 -13.81 13.81 4.45
C TYR A 139 -14.89 13.31 3.47
N MET A 140 -14.56 13.23 2.18
CA MET A 140 -15.47 12.70 1.15
C MET A 140 -15.83 11.24 1.40
N MET A 141 -14.86 10.41 1.81
CA MET A 141 -15.08 9.02 2.17
C MET A 141 -16.07 8.89 3.33
N VAL A 142 -15.88 9.67 4.41
CA VAL A 142 -16.74 9.66 5.60
C VAL A 142 -18.15 10.16 5.28
N LEU A 143 -18.27 11.25 4.52
CA LEU A 143 -19.58 11.75 4.08
C LEU A 143 -20.37 10.70 3.32
N ARG A 144 -19.69 10.00 2.40
CA ARG A 144 -20.30 8.98 1.56
C ARG A 144 -20.70 7.74 2.35
N TYR A 145 -19.89 7.32 3.32
CA TYR A 145 -20.27 6.26 4.25
C TYR A 145 -21.52 6.63 5.05
N ARG A 146 -21.60 7.89 5.51
CA ARG A 146 -22.74 8.39 6.28
C ARG A 146 -24.03 8.48 5.46
N THR A 147 -23.97 8.81 4.17
CA THR A 147 -25.15 8.82 3.28
C THR A 147 -25.61 7.42 2.93
N SER A 148 -24.70 6.47 2.69
CA SER A 148 -25.05 5.07 2.39
C SER A 148 -25.73 4.32 3.54
N ARG A 149 -25.58 4.77 4.79
CA ARG A 149 -26.22 4.17 5.97
C ARG A 149 -27.63 4.72 6.23
N LYS A 150 -28.01 5.83 5.57
CA LYS A 150 -29.30 6.51 5.75
C LYS A 150 -30.34 6.14 4.70
N SER A 151 -29.94 5.44 3.63
CA SER A 151 -30.80 4.84 2.60
C SER A 151 -31.06 3.39 2.92
#